data_AF-A0A925ZND9-F1
#
_entry.id   AF-A0A925ZND9-F1
#
_cell.length_a   1.000
_cell.length_b   1.000
_cell.length_c   1.000
_cell.angle_alpha   90.00
_cell.angle_beta   90.00
_cell.angle_gamma   90.00
#
_symmetry.space_group_name_H-M   'P 1'
#
loop_
_entity.id
_entity.type
_entity.pdbx_description
1 polymer ?
#
loop_
_entity_poly.entity_id
_entity_poly.type
_entity_poly.pdbx_seq_one_letter_code
_entity_poly.pdbx_strand_id
1 'polypeptide(L)'
;MAGPAVSRSVLLLAIACGSACGGDDGAALVAGESSSSAAAPDDDSGSDGSSTTDANPPEGTSSDGPTVPFEPEGVVADQLPLEVVGVCPGELDCAELAVAIELGEIPADVETLVARLVVHNIVQPGSAELALNGGAAVELSSAATGLLRPHGGVAIGTVTLAAADVQPGTNWLSFRYTRQVPDVSGFRVLDVVIEHGGIELGRVRLPWSEPTGWSAPSDDPADVADGRAYFTEISRDGGPVCAACHARDGADLQYFAFSNHGIVERARHHLFSVDEAEHIASYLRSLPTPVRGRV
;
A
#
# COMPACT_ATOMS: atom_id res chain seq x y z
N MET A 1 -9.04 17.35 -61.45
CA MET A 1 -8.24 16.11 -61.37
C MET A 1 -7.66 16.04 -59.98
N ALA A 2 -8.33 15.30 -59.09
CA ALA A 2 -7.94 15.10 -57.70
C ALA A 2 -7.63 13.61 -57.52
N GLY A 3 -6.41 13.28 -57.11
CA GLY A 3 -5.98 11.91 -56.81
C GLY A 3 -6.32 11.54 -55.36
N PRO A 4 -6.56 10.25 -55.05
CA PRO A 4 -6.94 9.85 -53.70
C PRO A 4 -5.72 9.69 -52.79
N ALA A 5 -5.84 10.21 -51.57
CA ALA A 5 -4.89 10.00 -50.49
C ALA A 5 -5.12 8.63 -49.84
N VAL A 6 -4.07 7.81 -49.78
CA VAL A 6 -4.06 6.51 -49.10
C VAL A 6 -3.71 6.76 -47.63
N SER A 7 -4.68 6.55 -46.75
CA SER A 7 -4.50 6.59 -45.29
C SER A 7 -3.88 5.27 -44.82
N ARG A 8 -2.69 5.33 -44.23
CA ARG A 8 -2.04 4.20 -43.56
C ARG A 8 -2.41 4.20 -42.08
N SER A 9 -3.30 3.29 -41.69
CA SER A 9 -3.56 2.95 -40.30
C SER A 9 -2.33 2.28 -39.71
N VAL A 10 -1.70 2.93 -38.73
CA VAL A 10 -0.68 2.32 -37.87
C VAL A 10 -1.41 1.64 -36.71
N LEU A 11 -1.48 0.31 -36.78
CA LEU A 11 -1.97 -0.54 -35.70
C LEU A 11 -0.86 -0.64 -34.64
N LEU A 12 -1.04 0.03 -33.51
CA LEU A 12 -0.18 -0.12 -32.34
C LEU A 12 -0.51 -1.48 -31.68
N LEU A 13 0.36 -2.46 -31.87
CA LEU A 13 0.29 -3.75 -31.19
C LEU A 13 0.96 -3.59 -29.82
N ALA A 14 0.16 -3.56 -28.76
CA ALA A 14 0.65 -3.64 -27.39
C ALA A 14 1.21 -5.05 -27.14
N ILE A 15 2.53 -5.16 -26.97
CA ILE A 15 3.18 -6.40 -26.55
C ILE A 15 3.02 -6.49 -25.03
N ALA A 16 2.15 -7.39 -24.58
CA ALA A 16 2.10 -7.83 -23.20
C ALA A 16 3.30 -8.76 -22.95
N CYS A 17 4.31 -8.29 -22.21
CA CYS A 17 5.32 -9.17 -21.63
C CYS A 17 4.71 -9.89 -20.42
N GLY A 18 4.14 -11.06 -20.65
CA GLY A 18 3.92 -12.05 -19.61
C GLY A 18 5.22 -12.80 -19.35
N SER A 19 5.91 -12.49 -18.26
CA SER A 19 6.97 -13.35 -17.74
C SER A 19 6.36 -14.31 -16.73
N ALA A 20 5.96 -15.47 -17.24
CA ALA A 20 5.67 -16.65 -16.46
C ALA A 20 7.02 -17.30 -16.08
N CYS A 21 7.31 -17.41 -14.79
CA CYS A 21 8.31 -18.35 -14.28
C CYS A 21 7.55 -19.52 -13.66
N GLY A 22 7.28 -20.52 -14.50
CA GLY A 22 6.83 -21.85 -14.07
C GLY A 22 8.04 -22.77 -13.84
N GLY A 23 7.89 -23.68 -12.88
CA GLY A 23 8.81 -24.78 -12.61
C GLY A 23 8.13 -25.81 -11.70
N ASP A 24 7.42 -26.74 -12.32
CA ASP A 24 6.79 -27.92 -11.72
C ASP A 24 7.77 -29.09 -11.50
N ASP A 25 7.44 -29.87 -10.48
CA ASP A 25 7.50 -31.33 -10.30
C ASP A 25 8.81 -32.13 -10.21
N GLY A 26 8.87 -32.86 -9.08
CA GLY A 26 9.66 -34.07 -8.86
C GLY A 26 9.09 -34.91 -7.70
N ALA A 27 8.04 -35.69 -7.99
CA ALA A 27 7.54 -36.82 -7.18
C ALA A 27 8.64 -37.90 -7.01
N ALA A 28 8.66 -38.86 -6.08
CA ALA A 28 7.63 -39.66 -5.40
C ALA A 28 8.35 -40.44 -4.24
N LEU A 29 7.73 -41.11 -3.26
CA LEU A 29 7.00 -42.39 -3.36
C LEU A 29 6.65 -42.92 -1.94
N VAL A 30 5.39 -43.38 -1.76
CA VAL A 30 4.80 -44.53 -0.98
C VAL A 30 5.30 -44.80 0.47
N ALA A 31 4.54 -45.35 1.43
CA ALA A 31 3.26 -46.05 1.58
C ALA A 31 2.84 -45.84 3.07
N GLY A 32 1.64 -46.11 3.61
CA GLY A 32 0.53 -47.01 3.32
C GLY A 32 -0.55 -46.73 4.39
N GLU A 33 -1.83 -46.93 4.08
CA GLU A 33 -2.69 -47.98 4.68
C GLU A 33 -2.87 -47.87 6.22
N SER A 34 -4.03 -47.96 6.87
CA SER A 34 -5.44 -48.23 6.57
C SER A 34 -6.19 -48.21 7.92
N SER A 35 -7.51 -48.00 7.90
CA SER A 35 -8.50 -48.45 8.92
C SER A 35 -8.47 -47.79 10.33
N SER A 36 -9.48 -47.89 11.18
CA SER A 36 -10.94 -47.76 11.10
C SER A 36 -11.46 -47.69 12.56
N SER A 37 -12.67 -47.18 12.72
CA SER A 37 -13.66 -47.47 13.78
C SER A 37 -13.38 -47.16 15.27
N ALA A 38 -14.18 -46.20 15.76
CA ALA A 38 -15.20 -46.32 16.81
C ALA A 38 -14.84 -46.83 18.22
N ALA A 39 -15.14 -45.99 19.22
CA ALA A 39 -15.80 -46.38 20.46
C ALA A 39 -16.42 -45.14 21.15
N ALA A 40 -17.75 -45.14 21.29
CA ALA A 40 -18.46 -44.60 22.46
C ALA A 40 -18.56 -45.76 23.50
N PRO A 41 -19.09 -45.63 24.74
CA PRO A 41 -20.07 -44.63 25.17
C PRO A 41 -20.07 -44.22 26.67
N ASP A 42 -21.09 -43.41 27.00
CA ASP A 42 -21.94 -43.41 28.21
C ASP A 42 -21.62 -42.61 29.49
N ASP A 43 -22.76 -42.17 30.02
CA ASP A 43 -23.15 -41.71 31.37
C ASP A 43 -22.96 -40.23 31.74
N ASP A 44 -23.87 -39.58 32.46
CA ASP A 44 -25.31 -39.68 32.80
C ASP A 44 -25.55 -38.49 33.75
N SER A 45 -26.82 -38.03 33.84
CA SER A 45 -27.46 -37.32 34.97
C SER A 45 -26.82 -36.04 35.56
N GLY A 46 -27.52 -34.94 35.85
CA GLY A 46 -28.94 -34.65 35.98
C GLY A 46 -29.13 -33.47 36.96
N SER A 47 -30.23 -32.73 36.77
CA SER A 47 -31.00 -31.94 37.75
C SER A 47 -30.47 -30.62 38.36
N ASP A 48 -31.22 -29.57 38.04
CA ASP A 48 -31.87 -28.54 38.88
C ASP A 48 -31.08 -27.63 39.83
N GLY A 49 -31.31 -26.31 39.66
CA GLY A 49 -30.91 -25.29 40.62
C GLY A 49 -31.38 -23.89 40.24
N SER A 50 -32.67 -23.62 40.45
CA SER A 50 -33.25 -22.26 40.48
C SER A 50 -32.68 -21.47 41.66
N SER A 51 -32.11 -20.28 41.40
CA SER A 51 -32.09 -19.20 42.41
C SER A 51 -32.00 -17.82 41.76
N THR A 52 -33.06 -17.04 41.97
CA THR A 52 -33.16 -15.60 41.74
C THR A 52 -32.30 -14.83 42.74
N THR A 53 -31.46 -13.92 42.27
CA THR A 53 -31.03 -12.75 43.08
C THR A 53 -30.93 -11.51 42.20
N ASP A 54 -31.70 -10.51 42.61
CA ASP A 54 -31.64 -9.14 42.13
C ASP A 54 -30.25 -8.55 42.41
N ALA A 55 -29.60 -8.03 41.37
CA ALA A 55 -28.46 -7.13 41.50
C ALA A 55 -28.64 -5.98 40.51
N ASN A 56 -28.79 -4.77 41.05
CA ASN A 56 -28.79 -3.52 40.30
C ASN A 56 -27.57 -3.45 39.35
N PRO A 57 -27.72 -2.95 38.11
CA PRO A 57 -26.57 -2.68 37.26
C PRO A 57 -25.74 -1.55 37.87
N PRO A 58 -24.39 -1.63 37.86
CA PRO A 58 -23.56 -0.50 38.23
C PRO A 58 -23.84 0.65 37.26
N GLU A 59 -24.22 1.79 37.82
CA GLU A 59 -24.39 3.05 37.11
C GLU A 59 -23.13 3.37 36.32
N GLY A 60 -23.33 3.69 35.04
CA GLY A 60 -22.28 4.04 34.11
C GLY A 60 -21.53 5.27 34.59
N THR A 61 -20.22 5.12 34.75
CA THR A 61 -19.31 6.26 34.71
C THR A 61 -19.05 6.57 33.24
N SER A 62 -19.90 7.39 32.63
CA SER A 62 -19.54 8.13 31.43
C SER A 62 -18.38 9.05 31.79
N SER A 63 -17.18 8.67 31.39
CA SER A 63 -16.00 9.51 31.51
C SER A 63 -16.03 10.57 30.41
N ASP A 64 -16.81 11.64 30.61
CA ASP A 64 -16.75 12.87 29.82
C ASP A 64 -15.50 13.68 30.20
N GLY A 65 -14.33 13.07 29.99
CA GLY A 65 -13.09 13.84 29.83
C GLY A 65 -13.03 14.38 28.40
N PRO A 66 -12.38 15.54 28.15
CA PRO A 66 -12.05 15.91 26.78
C PRO A 66 -11.21 14.77 26.19
N THR A 67 -11.76 14.09 25.19
CA THR A 67 -11.00 13.13 24.38
C THR A 67 -9.80 13.87 23.82
N VAL A 68 -8.60 13.44 24.18
CA VAL A 68 -7.38 13.99 23.61
C VAL A 68 -7.48 13.78 22.09
N PRO A 69 -7.34 14.83 21.25
CA PRO A 69 -7.35 14.67 19.81
C PRO A 69 -6.30 13.64 19.40
N PHE A 70 -6.66 12.76 18.47
CA PHE A 70 -5.75 11.80 17.91
C PHE A 70 -4.60 12.52 17.19
N GLU A 71 -3.38 12.03 17.45
CA GLU A 71 -2.18 12.34 16.69
C GLU A 71 -1.51 11.02 16.30
N PRO A 72 -1.02 10.88 15.05
CA PRO A 72 -0.38 9.66 14.61
C PRO A 72 1.00 9.48 15.25
N GLU A 73 1.33 8.27 15.70
CA GLU A 73 2.65 7.95 16.29
C GLU A 73 3.73 7.61 15.23
N GLY A 74 3.37 7.64 13.93
CA GLY A 74 4.20 7.19 12.81
C GLY A 74 4.70 8.29 11.87
N VAL A 75 5.09 7.88 10.66
CA VAL A 75 5.57 8.80 9.62
C VAL A 75 4.40 9.68 9.14
N VAL A 76 4.63 10.99 9.11
CA VAL A 76 3.69 11.96 8.56
C VAL A 76 4.17 12.43 7.20
N ALA A 77 3.30 12.37 6.20
CA ALA A 77 3.57 12.85 4.85
C ALA A 77 3.62 14.38 4.79
N ASP A 78 4.59 14.90 4.05
CA ASP A 78 4.78 16.33 3.77
C ASP A 78 4.65 16.69 2.29
N GLN A 79 4.46 15.69 1.42
CA GLN A 79 4.34 15.84 -0.03
C GLN A 79 3.40 14.80 -0.65
N LEU A 80 2.89 15.10 -1.85
CA LEU A 80 2.21 14.16 -2.74
C LEU A 80 3.17 13.66 -3.83
N PRO A 81 2.96 12.46 -4.40
CA PRO A 81 2.00 11.45 -3.95
C PRO A 81 2.42 10.84 -2.60
N LEU A 82 1.45 10.42 -1.78
CA LEU A 82 1.73 9.71 -0.54
C LEU A 82 2.28 8.33 -0.91
N GLU A 83 3.49 8.00 -0.49
CA GLU A 83 4.13 6.71 -0.79
C GLU A 83 4.02 5.75 0.39
N VAL A 84 2.95 4.95 0.37
CA VAL A 84 2.71 3.90 1.36
C VAL A 84 3.48 2.65 0.93
N VAL A 85 4.79 2.70 1.13
CA VAL A 85 5.75 1.74 0.62
C VAL A 85 6.70 1.34 1.74
N GLY A 86 6.94 0.03 1.88
CA GLY A 86 7.86 -0.50 2.87
C GLY A 86 7.91 -2.02 2.90
N VAL A 87 8.91 -2.55 3.60
CA VAL A 87 9.00 -3.99 3.89
C VAL A 87 7.90 -4.37 4.88
N CYS A 88 7.26 -5.52 4.64
CA CYS A 88 6.26 -6.05 5.56
C CYS A 88 6.63 -7.48 6.00
N PRO A 89 7.45 -7.62 7.05
CA PRO A 89 7.87 -8.94 7.56
C PRO A 89 6.76 -9.66 8.36
N GLY A 90 5.65 -8.98 8.66
CA GLY A 90 4.45 -9.52 9.33
C GLY A 90 3.31 -8.49 9.38
N GLU A 91 2.12 -8.87 9.86
CA GLU A 91 0.90 -8.03 9.84
C GLU A 91 1.02 -6.71 10.64
N LEU A 92 1.96 -6.63 11.60
CA LEU A 92 2.13 -5.49 12.50
C LEU A 92 3.29 -4.55 12.15
N ASP A 93 4.21 -4.96 11.27
CA ASP A 93 5.43 -4.21 10.92
C ASP A 93 5.40 -3.71 9.47
N CYS A 94 4.19 -3.42 8.99
CA CYS A 94 3.88 -3.09 7.63
C CYS A 94 3.89 -1.55 7.45
N ALA A 95 4.05 -1.05 6.22
CA ALA A 95 4.24 0.39 6.00
C ALA A 95 2.98 1.19 6.35
N GLU A 96 3.13 2.22 7.20
CA GLU A 96 2.08 3.16 7.57
C GLU A 96 2.53 4.60 7.33
N LEU A 97 1.63 5.40 6.77
CA LEU A 97 1.86 6.81 6.47
C LEU A 97 0.60 7.60 6.80
N ALA A 98 0.74 8.57 7.70
CA ALA A 98 -0.32 9.49 8.06
C ALA A 98 -0.24 10.79 7.26
N VAL A 99 -1.39 11.42 7.02
CA VAL A 99 -1.47 12.75 6.43
C VAL A 99 -2.55 13.59 7.09
N ALA A 100 -2.24 14.86 7.35
CA ALA A 100 -3.19 15.80 7.88
C ALA A 100 -4.23 16.20 6.81
N ILE A 101 -5.46 16.39 7.26
CA ILE A 101 -6.55 16.95 6.47
C ILE A 101 -7.38 17.90 7.32
N GLU A 102 -7.63 19.08 6.77
CA GLU A 102 -8.56 20.03 7.36
C GLU A 102 -9.94 19.79 6.77
N LEU A 103 -10.93 19.60 7.64
CA LEU A 103 -12.32 19.38 7.26
C LEU A 103 -13.15 20.62 7.60
N GLY A 104 -14.09 20.94 6.71
CA GLY A 104 -15.15 21.90 6.98
C GLY A 104 -16.13 21.39 8.04
N GLU A 105 -17.13 22.22 8.35
CA GLU A 105 -18.18 21.85 9.29
C GLU A 105 -18.95 20.61 8.82
N ILE A 106 -19.10 19.65 9.72
CA ILE A 106 -19.86 18.42 9.47
C ILE A 106 -21.20 18.56 10.17
N PRO A 107 -22.32 18.47 9.43
CA PRO A 107 -23.64 18.53 10.06
C PRO A 107 -23.84 17.42 11.09
N ALA A 108 -24.48 17.74 12.21
CA ALA A 108 -24.59 16.84 13.37
C ALA A 108 -25.41 15.56 13.10
N ASP A 109 -26.21 15.53 12.04
CA ASP A 109 -27.02 14.39 11.60
C ASP A 109 -26.29 13.49 10.58
N VAL A 110 -25.06 13.83 10.21
CA VAL A 110 -24.26 13.01 9.31
C VAL A 110 -23.61 11.87 10.07
N GLU A 111 -23.97 10.63 9.72
CA GLU A 111 -23.35 9.42 10.29
C GLU A 111 -22.14 8.95 9.47
N THR A 112 -22.12 9.24 8.17
CA THR A 112 -21.11 8.73 7.24
C THR A 112 -20.60 9.79 6.28
N LEU A 113 -19.31 9.69 5.98
CA LEU A 113 -18.59 10.49 5.01
C LEU A 113 -18.09 9.61 3.88
N VAL A 114 -17.87 10.19 2.71
CA VAL A 114 -17.24 9.51 1.58
C VAL A 114 -15.82 10.03 1.43
N ALA A 115 -14.85 9.13 1.47
CA ALA A 115 -13.49 9.42 1.03
C ALA A 115 -13.36 8.97 -0.43
N ARG A 116 -13.21 9.93 -1.34
CA ARG A 116 -12.88 9.68 -2.75
C ARG A 116 -11.37 9.74 -2.93
N LEU A 117 -10.80 8.66 -3.46
CA LEU A 117 -9.36 8.50 -3.62
C LEU A 117 -8.97 8.35 -5.07
N VAL A 118 -7.80 8.89 -5.40
CA VAL A 118 -7.04 8.50 -6.59
C VAL A 118 -5.79 7.78 -6.10
N VAL A 119 -5.64 6.50 -6.47
CA VAL A 119 -4.53 5.65 -6.01
C VAL A 119 -3.79 5.07 -7.21
N HIS A 120 -2.54 4.70 -7.01
CA HIS A 120 -1.76 3.94 -7.98
C HIS A 120 -1.23 2.67 -7.33
N ASN A 121 -1.52 1.52 -7.95
CA ASN A 121 -0.94 0.21 -7.65
C ASN A 121 -1.41 -0.48 -6.36
N ILE A 122 -2.71 -0.41 -6.04
CA ILE A 122 -3.35 -1.38 -5.13
C ILE A 122 -3.73 -2.61 -5.96
N VAL A 123 -3.00 -3.73 -5.81
CA VAL A 123 -3.08 -4.84 -6.78
C VAL A 123 -3.70 -6.14 -6.27
N GLN A 124 -3.81 -6.33 -4.95
CA GLN A 124 -4.42 -7.53 -4.36
C GLN A 124 -5.36 -7.20 -3.21
N PRO A 125 -6.44 -7.98 -2.99
CA PRO A 125 -7.29 -7.84 -1.81
C PRO A 125 -6.52 -8.06 -0.50
N GLY A 126 -6.90 -7.35 0.56
CA GLY A 126 -6.25 -7.42 1.87
C GLY A 126 -4.87 -6.77 1.90
N SER A 127 -4.57 -5.81 1.02
CA SER A 127 -3.23 -5.19 0.94
C SER A 127 -3.17 -3.71 1.29
N ALA A 128 -4.31 -3.03 1.44
CA ALA A 128 -4.32 -1.59 1.66
C ALA A 128 -5.51 -1.16 2.53
N GLU A 129 -5.24 -0.34 3.55
CA GLU A 129 -6.25 0.19 4.47
C GLU A 129 -6.15 1.71 4.62
N LEU A 130 -7.26 2.31 5.05
CA LEU A 130 -7.37 3.71 5.47
C LEU A 130 -8.07 3.77 6.84
N ALA A 131 -7.57 4.57 7.77
CA ALA A 131 -8.26 4.95 9.00
C ALA A 131 -8.31 6.48 9.15
N LEU A 132 -9.38 6.99 9.78
CA LEU A 132 -9.55 8.39 10.15
C LEU A 132 -9.36 8.51 11.66
N ASN A 133 -8.42 9.35 12.11
CA ASN A 133 -8.13 9.64 13.52
C ASN A 133 -7.98 8.39 14.42
N GLY A 134 -7.36 7.32 13.90
CA GLY A 134 -7.21 6.06 14.65
C GLY A 134 -8.51 5.26 14.84
N GLY A 135 -9.60 5.65 14.15
CA GLY A 135 -10.86 4.92 14.08
C GLY A 135 -10.74 3.58 13.35
N ALA A 136 -11.88 2.99 13.01
CA ALA A 136 -11.91 1.68 12.36
C ALA A 136 -11.20 1.70 10.99
N ALA A 137 -10.31 0.73 10.77
CA ALA A 137 -9.64 0.57 9.49
C ALA A 137 -10.63 0.13 8.40
N VAL A 138 -10.57 0.79 7.24
CA VAL A 138 -11.40 0.53 6.07
C VAL A 138 -10.54 -0.06 4.96
N GLU A 139 -10.93 -1.24 4.50
CA GLU A 139 -10.28 -1.96 3.41
C GLU A 139 -10.40 -1.20 2.08
N LEU A 140 -9.26 -0.80 1.50
CA LEU A 140 -9.20 -0.09 0.22
C LEU A 140 -9.17 -1.06 -0.97
N SER A 141 -8.66 -2.28 -0.80
CA SER A 141 -8.38 -3.23 -1.88
C SER A 141 -9.52 -4.22 -2.17
N SER A 142 -10.74 -3.95 -1.68
CA SER A 142 -11.92 -4.71 -2.07
C SER A 142 -12.46 -4.29 -3.44
N ALA A 143 -13.14 -5.20 -4.15
CA ALA A 143 -13.72 -4.88 -5.46
C ALA A 143 -14.80 -3.76 -5.38
N ALA A 144 -15.44 -3.60 -4.22
CA ALA A 144 -16.51 -2.62 -4.01
C ALA A 144 -16.01 -1.17 -3.97
N THR A 145 -14.73 -0.94 -3.65
CA THR A 145 -14.17 0.42 -3.58
C THR A 145 -13.86 1.00 -4.96
N GLY A 146 -13.68 0.14 -5.98
CA GLY A 146 -13.18 0.53 -7.30
C GLY A 146 -11.67 0.82 -7.35
N LEU A 147 -10.94 0.62 -6.26
CA LEU A 147 -9.51 0.97 -6.15
C LEU A 147 -8.56 -0.18 -6.54
N LEU A 148 -9.05 -1.42 -6.57
CA LEU A 148 -8.26 -2.61 -6.89
C LEU A 148 -7.92 -2.69 -8.39
N ARG A 149 -6.62 -2.79 -8.71
CA ARG A 149 -6.09 -2.93 -10.07
C ARG A 149 -5.11 -4.11 -10.14
N PRO A 150 -5.57 -5.34 -10.46
CA PRO A 150 -4.72 -6.54 -10.46
C PRO A 150 -3.47 -6.48 -11.37
N HIS A 151 -3.46 -5.57 -12.34
CA HIS A 151 -2.35 -5.35 -13.26
C HIS A 151 -1.63 -4.00 -13.04
N GLY A 152 -1.85 -3.37 -11.88
CA GLY A 152 -1.33 -2.05 -11.56
C GLY A 152 -2.01 -0.89 -12.30
N GLY A 153 -1.45 0.30 -12.12
CA GLY A 153 -1.95 1.56 -12.69
C GLY A 153 -2.83 2.36 -11.73
N VAL A 154 -3.40 3.45 -12.26
CA VAL A 154 -4.23 4.40 -11.50
C VAL A 154 -5.67 3.94 -11.38
N ALA A 155 -6.25 4.04 -10.19
CA ALA A 155 -7.68 3.85 -9.96
C ALA A 155 -8.29 5.04 -9.22
N ILE A 156 -9.59 5.25 -9.47
CA ILE A 156 -10.41 6.22 -8.78
C ILE A 156 -11.53 5.44 -8.12
N GLY A 157 -11.75 5.69 -6.84
CA GLY A 157 -12.72 4.93 -6.06
C GLY A 157 -13.13 5.67 -4.80
N THR A 158 -14.01 5.05 -4.04
CA THR A 158 -14.60 5.63 -2.84
C THR A 158 -14.65 4.63 -1.72
N VAL A 159 -14.46 5.10 -0.49
CA VAL A 159 -14.75 4.34 0.73
C VAL A 159 -15.58 5.17 1.70
N THR A 160 -16.29 4.50 2.58
CA THR A 160 -17.12 5.14 3.61
C THR A 160 -16.32 5.26 4.89
N LEU A 161 -16.34 6.45 5.51
CA LEU A 161 -15.77 6.72 6.83
C LEU A 161 -16.89 7.05 7.82
N ALA A 162 -16.71 6.73 9.10
CA ALA A 162 -17.64 7.12 10.13
C ALA A 162 -17.45 8.61 10.47
N ALA A 163 -18.53 9.39 10.44
CA ALA A 163 -18.47 10.80 10.81
C ALA A 163 -18.17 11.00 12.32
N ALA A 164 -18.52 9.99 13.13
CA ALA A 164 -18.22 9.97 14.57
C ALA A 164 -16.71 9.93 14.88
N ASP A 165 -15.87 9.51 13.93
CA ASP A 165 -14.41 9.50 14.09
C ASP A 165 -13.77 10.88 13.83
N VAL A 166 -14.54 11.85 13.32
CA VAL A 166 -14.03 13.21 13.08
C VAL A 166 -13.79 13.92 14.40
N GLN A 167 -12.65 14.59 14.50
CA GLN A 167 -12.28 15.38 15.65
C GLN A 167 -12.31 16.88 15.35
N PRO A 168 -12.49 17.73 16.38
CA PRO A 168 -12.32 19.17 16.22
C PRO A 168 -10.91 19.52 15.72
N GLY A 169 -10.84 20.41 14.73
CA GLY A 169 -9.56 20.89 14.16
C GLY A 169 -8.96 19.93 13.15
N THR A 170 -7.64 19.74 13.21
CA THR A 170 -6.91 18.89 12.27
C THR A 170 -7.33 17.43 12.42
N ASN A 171 -7.65 16.80 11.30
CA ASN A 171 -7.94 15.38 11.21
C ASN A 171 -6.76 14.67 10.53
N TRP A 172 -6.63 13.36 10.77
CA TRP A 172 -5.54 12.54 10.27
C TRP A 172 -6.08 11.34 9.50
N LEU A 173 -5.56 11.13 8.30
CA LEU A 173 -5.78 9.93 7.51
C LEU A 173 -4.54 9.05 7.60
N SER A 174 -4.67 7.85 8.15
CA SER A 174 -3.60 6.85 8.20
C SER A 174 -3.80 5.83 7.09
N PHE A 175 -2.84 5.73 6.19
CA PHE A 175 -2.81 4.72 5.14
C PHE A 175 -1.84 3.61 5.49
N ARG A 176 -2.25 2.36 5.29
CA ARG A 176 -1.44 1.19 5.63
C ARG A 176 -1.33 0.25 4.44
N TYR A 177 -0.12 -0.15 4.11
CA TYR A 177 0.13 -1.36 3.32
C TYR A 177 0.15 -2.50 4.32
N THR A 178 -0.73 -3.50 4.18
CA THR A 178 -1.05 -4.42 5.30
C THR A 178 -0.45 -5.81 5.17
N ARG A 179 0.10 -6.14 4.01
CA ARG A 179 0.88 -7.37 3.82
C ARG A 179 1.83 -7.25 2.65
N GLN A 180 2.85 -8.10 2.62
CA GLN A 180 3.69 -8.26 1.44
C GLN A 180 2.90 -8.87 0.27
N VAL A 181 2.84 -8.15 -0.83
CA VAL A 181 2.36 -8.63 -2.13
C VAL A 181 3.56 -8.97 -3.01
N PRO A 182 3.55 -10.11 -3.72
CA PRO A 182 4.60 -10.45 -4.68
C PRO A 182 4.81 -9.33 -5.70
N ASP A 183 6.07 -9.03 -5.99
CA ASP A 183 6.52 -8.03 -6.98
C ASP A 183 6.12 -6.57 -6.73
N VAL A 184 5.42 -6.27 -5.63
CA VAL A 184 4.96 -4.92 -5.30
C VAL A 184 5.42 -4.51 -3.89
N SER A 185 5.91 -3.29 -3.75
CA SER A 185 6.42 -2.76 -2.47
C SER A 185 5.40 -1.95 -1.67
N GLY A 186 4.21 -1.73 -2.24
CA GLY A 186 3.17 -0.88 -1.67
C GLY A 186 2.37 -0.16 -2.75
N PHE A 187 1.72 0.95 -2.37
CA PHE A 187 0.89 1.75 -3.25
C PHE A 187 1.15 3.25 -3.05
N ARG A 188 0.61 4.06 -3.98
CA ARG A 188 0.63 5.52 -3.85
C ARG A 188 -0.78 6.07 -3.77
N VAL A 189 -0.95 7.14 -3.00
CA VAL A 189 -2.17 7.94 -2.98
C VAL A 189 -1.86 9.28 -3.66
N LEU A 190 -2.59 9.58 -4.73
CA LEU A 190 -2.36 10.76 -5.58
C LEU A 190 -3.28 11.91 -5.20
N ASP A 191 -4.49 11.61 -4.72
CA ASP A 191 -5.49 12.59 -4.27
C ASP A 191 -6.44 11.92 -3.27
N VAL A 192 -6.88 12.71 -2.28
CA VAL A 192 -7.90 12.29 -1.30
C VAL A 192 -8.82 13.46 -1.03
N VAL A 193 -10.11 13.21 -1.18
CA VAL A 193 -11.17 14.18 -0.92
C VAL A 193 -12.18 13.55 0.01
N ILE A 194 -12.51 14.23 1.10
CA ILE A 194 -13.61 13.86 1.98
C ILE A 194 -14.82 14.70 1.56
N GLU A 195 -15.92 14.02 1.26
CA GLU A 195 -17.14 14.63 0.77
C GLU A 195 -18.39 14.06 1.47
N HIS A 196 -19.45 14.85 1.51
CA HIS A 196 -20.77 14.42 1.96
C HIS A 196 -21.84 15.03 1.03
N GLY A 197 -22.79 14.22 0.56
CA GLY A 197 -23.84 14.70 -0.36
C GLY A 197 -23.30 15.31 -1.68
N GLY A 198 -22.09 14.94 -2.10
CA GLY A 198 -21.40 15.51 -3.27
C GLY A 198 -20.71 16.86 -3.01
N ILE A 199 -20.65 17.31 -1.76
CA ILE A 199 -19.96 18.53 -1.34
C ILE A 199 -18.60 18.14 -0.75
N GLU A 200 -17.51 18.71 -1.28
CA GLU A 200 -16.16 18.58 -0.72
C GLU A 200 -16.11 19.27 0.65
N LEU A 201 -15.86 18.49 1.69
CA LEU A 201 -15.63 18.96 3.06
C LEU A 201 -14.14 19.24 3.31
N GLY A 202 -13.26 18.47 2.67
CA GLY A 202 -11.82 18.67 2.79
C GLY A 202 -11.05 17.87 1.76
N ARG A 203 -9.79 18.27 1.55
CA ARG A 203 -8.86 17.63 0.62
C ARG A 203 -7.45 17.69 1.19
N VAL A 204 -6.70 16.62 1.01
CA VAL A 204 -5.26 16.63 1.32
C VAL A 204 -4.55 17.63 0.40
N ARG A 205 -3.90 18.64 0.99
CA ARG A 205 -3.17 19.69 0.27
C ARG A 205 -1.72 19.70 0.71
N LEU A 206 -0.90 18.89 0.03
CA LEU A 206 0.55 18.89 0.19
C LEU A 206 1.22 19.33 -1.12
N PRO A 207 2.43 19.90 -1.07
CA PRO A 207 3.21 20.16 -2.27
C PRO A 207 3.44 18.86 -3.05
N TRP A 208 3.40 18.96 -4.38
CA TRP A 208 3.68 17.82 -5.25
C TRP A 208 5.20 17.63 -5.39
N SER A 209 5.65 16.41 -5.14
CA SER A 209 7.03 15.96 -5.27
C SER A 209 7.33 15.71 -6.74
N GLU A 210 7.92 16.72 -7.40
CA GLU A 210 8.27 16.64 -8.81
C GLU A 210 9.47 15.71 -9.02
N PRO A 211 9.31 14.60 -9.77
CA PRO A 211 10.39 13.62 -9.93
C PRO A 211 11.64 14.15 -10.61
N THR A 212 11.50 15.23 -11.40
CA THR A 212 12.61 15.89 -12.08
C THR A 212 13.52 16.65 -11.11
N GLY A 213 13.05 16.93 -9.89
CA GLY A 213 13.81 17.61 -8.83
C GLY A 213 14.45 16.67 -7.81
N TRP A 214 14.25 15.35 -7.90
CA TRP A 214 14.82 14.41 -6.94
C TRP A 214 16.34 14.29 -7.12
N SER A 215 17.08 14.53 -6.03
CA SER A 215 18.52 14.33 -5.97
C SER A 215 18.89 12.91 -5.56
N ALA A 216 20.12 12.50 -5.84
CA ALA A 216 20.70 11.29 -5.26
C ALA A 216 20.78 11.41 -3.73
N PRO A 217 20.58 10.31 -2.97
CA PRO A 217 20.88 10.27 -1.53
C PRO A 217 22.36 10.60 -1.23
N SER A 218 23.29 10.10 -2.05
CA SER A 218 24.72 10.41 -2.00
C SER A 218 25.24 10.83 -3.38
N ASP A 219 26.16 11.80 -3.40
CA ASP A 219 26.92 12.20 -4.60
C ASP A 219 28.38 11.71 -4.58
N ASP A 220 28.77 10.91 -3.57
CA ASP A 220 30.11 10.29 -3.52
C ASP A 220 30.26 9.28 -4.67
N PRO A 221 31.30 9.42 -5.53
CA PRO A 221 31.57 8.45 -6.58
C PRO A 221 31.76 7.01 -6.10
N ALA A 222 32.22 6.80 -4.86
CA ALA A 222 32.35 5.46 -4.27
C ALA A 222 30.97 4.83 -4.02
N ASP A 223 30.04 5.56 -3.40
CA ASP A 223 28.68 5.08 -3.12
C ASP A 223 27.93 4.81 -4.41
N VAL A 224 28.10 5.66 -5.44
CA VAL A 224 27.53 5.44 -6.77
C VAL A 224 28.11 4.18 -7.44
N ALA A 225 29.41 3.93 -7.28
CA ALA A 225 30.05 2.71 -7.81
C ALA A 225 29.57 1.44 -7.09
N ASP A 226 29.43 1.50 -5.77
CA ASP A 226 28.88 0.40 -4.97
C ASP A 226 27.43 0.13 -5.32
N GLY A 227 26.62 1.19 -5.47
CA GLY A 227 25.22 1.11 -5.90
C GLY A 227 25.04 0.44 -7.25
N ARG A 228 25.95 0.71 -8.19
CA ARG A 228 25.99 0.00 -9.48
C ARG A 228 26.23 -1.50 -9.27
N ALA A 229 27.25 -1.87 -8.49
CA ALA A 229 27.57 -3.26 -8.22
C ALA A 229 26.41 -4.00 -7.53
N TYR A 230 25.76 -3.36 -6.56
CA TYR A 230 24.55 -3.87 -5.91
C TYR A 230 23.40 -4.08 -6.88
N PHE A 231 23.22 -3.19 -7.85
CA PHE A 231 22.17 -3.32 -8.85
C PHE A 231 22.45 -4.41 -9.91
N THR A 232 23.70 -4.52 -10.38
CA THR A 232 24.03 -5.33 -11.57
C THR A 232 24.66 -6.68 -11.26
N GLU A 233 25.28 -6.86 -10.10
CA GLU A 233 26.21 -7.97 -9.85
C GLU A 233 25.95 -8.72 -8.53
N ILE A 234 25.43 -8.04 -7.50
CA ILE A 234 25.26 -8.61 -6.16
C ILE A 234 23.78 -8.91 -5.88
N SER A 235 23.51 -10.11 -5.38
CA SER A 235 22.23 -10.50 -4.80
C SER A 235 22.42 -10.80 -3.32
N ARG A 236 21.52 -10.29 -2.47
CA ARG A 236 21.58 -10.45 -1.01
C ARG A 236 20.64 -11.51 -0.46
N ASP A 237 19.56 -11.83 -1.19
CA ASP A 237 18.54 -12.80 -0.81
C ASP A 237 18.70 -14.16 -1.50
N GLY A 238 19.76 -14.34 -2.30
CA GLY A 238 19.99 -15.54 -3.10
C GLY A 238 19.13 -15.62 -4.36
N GLY A 239 18.30 -14.61 -4.61
CA GLY A 239 17.52 -14.43 -5.84
C GLY A 239 18.36 -13.82 -6.98
N PRO A 240 17.72 -13.44 -8.10
CA PRO A 240 18.39 -12.76 -9.19
C PRO A 240 18.82 -11.34 -8.80
N VAL A 241 19.88 -10.81 -9.43
CA VAL A 241 20.28 -9.40 -9.30
C VAL A 241 19.19 -8.48 -9.85
N CYS A 242 19.11 -7.23 -9.38
CA CYS A 242 18.08 -6.28 -9.80
C CYS A 242 18.02 -6.11 -11.33
N ALA A 243 19.18 -6.05 -11.98
CA ALA A 243 19.33 -5.93 -13.43
C ALA A 243 18.82 -7.15 -14.24
N ALA A 244 18.45 -8.26 -13.59
CA ALA A 244 17.81 -9.39 -14.25
C ALA A 244 16.31 -9.17 -14.50
N CYS A 245 15.67 -8.32 -13.68
CA CYS A 245 14.23 -7.99 -13.79
C CYS A 245 14.00 -6.60 -14.38
N HIS A 246 14.97 -5.70 -14.23
CA HIS A 246 14.93 -4.31 -14.72
C HIS A 246 15.75 -4.13 -16.00
N ALA A 247 15.76 -2.92 -16.55
CA ALA A 247 16.75 -2.58 -17.57
C ALA A 247 18.16 -2.86 -17.01
N ARG A 248 19.10 -3.30 -17.87
CA ARG A 248 20.42 -3.75 -17.41
C ARG A 248 21.17 -2.70 -16.58
N ASP A 249 20.95 -1.43 -16.88
CA ASP A 249 21.52 -0.28 -16.19
C ASP A 249 20.56 0.34 -15.15
N GLY A 250 19.29 -0.07 -15.11
CA GLY A 250 18.25 0.51 -14.27
C GLY A 250 17.58 1.76 -14.83
N ALA A 251 17.81 2.08 -16.11
CA ALA A 251 17.23 3.26 -16.76
C ALA A 251 15.70 3.31 -16.70
N ASP A 252 15.02 2.15 -16.67
CA ASP A 252 13.57 2.06 -16.52
C ASP A 252 13.08 2.64 -15.18
N LEU A 253 13.81 2.41 -14.09
CA LEU A 253 13.46 2.93 -12.77
C LEU A 253 13.54 4.46 -12.71
N GLN A 254 14.52 5.07 -13.37
CA GLN A 254 14.63 6.52 -13.51
C GLN A 254 13.57 7.07 -14.47
N TYR A 255 13.39 6.43 -15.63
CA TYR A 255 12.41 6.83 -16.64
C TYR A 255 10.99 6.88 -16.05
N PHE A 256 10.59 5.84 -15.33
CA PHE A 256 9.28 5.74 -14.68
C PHE A 256 9.22 6.40 -13.30
N ALA A 257 10.20 7.23 -12.90
CA ALA A 257 10.16 7.99 -11.65
C ALA A 257 9.81 7.14 -10.40
N PHE A 258 10.48 6.01 -10.23
CA PHE A 258 10.52 5.38 -8.91
C PHE A 258 11.30 6.30 -7.98
N SER A 259 10.73 6.67 -6.83
CA SER A 259 11.33 7.58 -5.86
C SER A 259 12.50 6.93 -5.14
N ASN A 260 13.32 7.73 -4.45
CA ASN A 260 14.40 7.20 -3.63
C ASN A 260 13.84 6.30 -2.53
N HIS A 261 12.78 6.75 -1.84
CA HIS A 261 12.08 5.95 -0.83
C HIS A 261 11.62 4.59 -1.37
N GLY A 262 10.92 4.59 -2.51
CA GLY A 262 10.44 3.34 -3.11
C GLY A 262 11.54 2.40 -3.60
N ILE A 263 12.67 2.96 -4.10
CA ILE A 263 13.86 2.17 -4.47
C ILE A 263 14.47 1.55 -3.21
N VAL A 264 14.66 2.35 -2.16
CA VAL A 264 15.28 1.92 -0.90
C VAL A 264 14.46 0.80 -0.27
N GLU A 265 13.15 0.99 -0.12
CA GLU A 265 12.28 -0.02 0.49
C GLU A 265 12.21 -1.32 -0.31
N ARG A 266 12.23 -1.26 -1.65
CA ARG A 266 12.31 -2.46 -2.47
C ARG A 266 13.66 -3.16 -2.33
N ALA A 267 14.77 -2.43 -2.28
CA ALA A 267 16.07 -3.04 -2.04
C ALA A 267 16.15 -3.70 -0.64
N ARG A 268 15.58 -3.06 0.39
CA ARG A 268 15.48 -3.65 1.74
C ARG A 268 14.68 -4.95 1.76
N HIS A 269 13.62 -5.06 0.97
CA HIS A 269 12.90 -6.32 0.79
C HIS A 269 13.80 -7.45 0.27
N HIS A 270 14.77 -7.10 -0.58
CA HIS A 270 15.82 -8.00 -1.07
C HIS A 270 17.05 -8.09 -0.14
N LEU A 271 16.88 -7.79 1.16
CA LEU A 271 17.88 -7.92 2.23
C LEU A 271 19.12 -7.01 2.11
N PHE A 272 19.06 -5.94 1.32
CA PHE A 272 20.06 -4.88 1.40
C PHE A 272 19.89 -4.06 2.68
N SER A 273 21.00 -3.56 3.24
CA SER A 273 20.94 -2.56 4.32
C SER A 273 20.38 -1.23 3.80
N VAL A 274 20.04 -0.30 4.69
CA VAL A 274 19.58 1.04 4.30
C VAL A 274 20.67 1.76 3.50
N ASP A 275 21.91 1.79 3.99
CA ASP A 275 23.04 2.41 3.30
C ASP A 275 23.26 1.80 1.90
N GLU A 276 23.27 0.46 1.80
CA GLU A 276 23.42 -0.23 0.51
C GLU A 276 22.28 0.09 -0.47
N ALA A 277 21.05 0.20 0.05
CA ALA A 277 19.88 0.56 -0.72
C ALA A 277 19.92 2.03 -1.19
N GLU A 278 20.42 2.94 -0.37
CA GLU A 278 20.66 4.33 -0.73
C GLU A 278 21.76 4.47 -1.79
N HIS A 279 22.78 3.61 -1.76
CA HIS A 279 23.80 3.54 -2.81
C HIS A 279 23.15 3.15 -4.16
N ILE A 280 22.26 2.14 -4.17
CA ILE A 280 21.49 1.77 -5.38
C ILE A 280 20.68 2.97 -5.89
N ALA A 281 19.96 3.66 -5.02
CA ALA A 281 19.19 4.85 -5.40
C ALA A 281 20.09 5.97 -5.95
N SER A 282 21.27 6.18 -5.36
CA SER A 282 22.27 7.15 -5.81
C SER A 282 22.80 6.82 -7.20
N TYR A 283 23.13 5.54 -7.45
CA TYR A 283 23.50 5.05 -8.78
C TYR A 283 22.40 5.32 -9.81
N LEU A 284 21.15 4.96 -9.52
CA LEU A 284 20.03 5.16 -10.44
C LEU A 284 19.78 6.64 -10.76
N ARG A 285 20.07 7.56 -9.83
CA ARG A 285 19.98 9.02 -10.05
C ARG A 285 21.15 9.59 -10.83
N SER A 286 22.31 8.92 -10.84
CA SER A 286 23.47 9.32 -11.64
C SER A 286 23.31 9.04 -13.14
N LEU A 287 22.35 8.20 -13.51
CA LEU A 287 22.10 7.81 -14.89
C LEU A 287 21.62 9.01 -15.73
N PRO A 288 22.04 9.11 -17.01
CA PRO A 288 21.66 10.21 -17.90
C PRO A 288 20.24 10.06 -18.49
N THR A 289 19.36 9.27 -17.85
CA THR A 289 18.02 8.98 -18.37
C THR A 289 17.05 10.09 -18.00
N PRO A 290 16.26 10.63 -18.94
CA PRO A 290 15.24 11.62 -18.59
C PRO A 290 14.14 10.98 -17.74
N VAL A 291 13.72 11.70 -16.70
CA VAL A 291 12.59 11.31 -15.84
C VAL A 291 11.29 11.68 -16.55
N ARG A 292 10.39 10.71 -16.75
CA ARG A 292 9.07 10.91 -17.39
C ARG A 292 7.90 10.80 -16.42
N GLY A 293 8.01 9.97 -15.39
CA GLY A 293 6.89 9.72 -14.47
C GLY A 293 6.06 8.48 -14.83
N ARG A 294 5.24 8.05 -13.87
CA ARG A 294 4.14 7.10 -14.09
C ARG A 294 2.87 7.92 -14.24
N VAL A 295 2.20 7.82 -15.39
CA VAL A 295 0.86 8.39 -15.62
C VAL A 295 -0.22 7.44 -15.16
#